data_AF-X1G801-F1
#
_entry.id   AF-X1G801-F1
#
_cell.length_a   1.000
_cell.length_b   1.000
_cell.length_c   1.000
_cell.angle_alpha   90.00
_cell.angle_beta   90.00
_cell.angle_gamma   90.00
#
_symmetry.space_group_name_H-M   'P 1'
#
loop_
_entity.id
_entity.type
_entity.pdbx_description
1 polymer ?
#
loop_
_entity_poly.entity_id
_entity_poly.type
_entity_poly.pdbx_seq_one_letter_code
_entity_poly.pdbx_strand_id
1 'polypeptide(L)'
;SLGPVLIAIILMIIISKFLARIIPGRGIALPFFIPPLFAVLFALMLAPHFAAPCAFISGVLGTLIGADLLNLKKVQKISPGFLSIGGAGVFDGIFLVGMASALLAGF
;
A
#
# COMPACT_ATOMS: atom_id res chain seq x y z
N SER A 1 -20.80 -0.16 6.17
CA SER A 1 -20.90 0.92 5.15
C SER A 1 -19.57 1.02 4.41
N LEU A 2 -19.58 1.29 3.09
CA LEU A 2 -18.35 1.31 2.26
C LEU A 2 -17.56 2.62 2.36
N GLY A 3 -18.19 3.71 2.80
CA GLY A 3 -17.56 5.04 2.92
C GLY A 3 -16.22 5.04 3.66
N PRO A 4 -16.09 4.40 4.84
CA PRO A 4 -14.82 4.40 5.56
C PRO A 4 -13.71 3.60 4.86
N VAL A 5 -14.05 2.56 4.07
CA VAL A 5 -13.06 1.84 3.23
C VAL A 5 -12.49 2.78 2.17
N LEU A 6 -13.34 3.55 1.50
CA LEU A 6 -12.90 4.52 0.49
C LEU A 6 -11.98 5.58 1.08
N ILE A 7 -12.30 6.09 2.28
CA ILE A 7 -11.45 7.04 3.00
C ILE A 7 -10.09 6.38 3.34
N ALA A 8 -10.09 5.16 3.85
CA ALA A 8 -8.86 4.41 4.15
C ALA A 8 -8.01 4.17 2.89
N ILE A 9 -8.63 3.83 1.75
CA ILE A 9 -7.94 3.71 0.45
C ILE A 9 -7.26 5.03 0.09
N ILE A 10 -7.98 6.16 0.17
CA ILE A 10 -7.42 7.48 -0.18
C ILE A 10 -6.23 7.83 0.72
N LEU A 11 -6.34 7.60 2.03
CA LEU A 11 -5.24 7.83 2.96
C LEU A 11 -4.03 6.95 2.65
N MET A 12 -4.26 5.67 2.34
CA MET A 12 -3.19 4.74 1.92
C MET A 12 -2.53 5.15 0.60
N ILE A 13 -3.30 5.67 -0.38
CA ILE A 13 -2.76 6.23 -1.62
C ILE A 13 -1.81 7.38 -1.30
N ILE A 14 -2.23 8.33 -0.47
CA ILE A 14 -1.44 9.52 -0.13
C ILE A 14 -0.14 9.12 0.56
N ILE A 15 -0.20 8.26 1.58
CA ILE A 15 0.97 7.80 2.34
C ILE A 15 1.93 7.01 1.45
N SER A 16 1.41 6.03 0.71
CA SER A 16 2.25 5.19 -0.16
C SER A 16 2.89 6.01 -1.28
N LYS A 17 2.18 7.00 -1.82
CA LYS A 17 2.70 7.94 -2.81
C LYS A 17 3.85 8.79 -2.27
N PHE A 18 3.68 9.30 -1.05
CA PHE A 18 4.66 10.21 -0.45
C PHE A 18 5.93 9.48 -0.01
N LEU A 19 5.79 8.25 0.48
CA LEU A 19 6.90 7.45 1.00
C LEU A 19 7.61 6.61 -0.07
N ALA A 20 6.98 6.38 -1.23
CA ALA A 20 7.60 5.68 -2.34
C ALA A 20 8.81 6.45 -2.90
N ARG A 21 9.92 5.75 -3.07
CA ARG A 21 11.16 6.28 -3.65
C ARG A 21 11.50 5.53 -4.93
N ILE A 22 11.90 6.27 -5.96
CA ILE A 22 12.32 5.67 -7.23
C ILE A 22 13.82 5.42 -7.15
N ILE A 23 14.21 4.15 -7.21
CA ILE A 23 15.62 3.73 -7.19
C ILE A 23 16.01 3.27 -8.61
N PRO A 24 16.94 3.97 -9.29
CA PRO A 24 17.40 3.57 -10.62
C PRO A 24 17.87 2.12 -10.66
N GLY A 25 17.44 1.35 -11.66
CA GLY A 25 17.78 -0.07 -11.81
C GLY A 25 17.07 -1.05 -10.84
N ARG A 26 16.35 -0.57 -9.82
CA ARG A 26 15.60 -1.41 -8.86
C ARG A 26 14.08 -1.24 -8.95
N GLY A 27 13.61 -0.07 -9.38
CA GLY A 27 12.20 0.26 -9.52
C GLY A 27 11.68 1.16 -8.39
N ILE A 28 10.44 0.92 -7.96
CA ILE A 28 9.76 1.71 -6.94
C ILE A 28 9.95 1.01 -5.59
N ALA A 29 10.64 1.66 -4.66
CA ALA A 29 10.87 1.16 -3.33
C ALA A 29 9.93 1.81 -2.31
N LEU A 30 9.38 0.99 -1.43
CA LEU A 30 8.57 1.41 -0.29
C LEU A 30 9.03 0.64 0.95
N PRO A 31 9.15 1.27 2.13
CA PRO A 31 9.47 0.54 3.34
C PRO A 31 8.36 -0.49 3.64
N PHE A 32 8.72 -1.77 3.67
CA PHE A 32 7.75 -2.88 3.70
C PHE A 32 6.79 -2.86 4.90
N PHE A 33 7.18 -2.27 6.03
CA PHE A 33 6.34 -2.21 7.25
C PHE A 33 5.31 -1.06 7.22
N ILE A 34 5.45 -0.10 6.29
CA ILE A 34 4.56 1.06 6.21
C ILE A 34 3.15 0.64 5.78
N PRO A 35 2.95 -0.12 4.68
CA PRO A 35 1.62 -0.59 4.29
C PRO A 35 0.83 -1.30 5.40
N PRO A 36 1.34 -2.34 6.07
CA PRO A 36 0.57 -3.06 7.09
C PRO A 36 0.25 -2.18 8.29
N LEU A 37 1.20 -1.35 8.75
CA LEU A 37 1.01 -0.50 9.93
C LEU A 37 -0.12 0.52 9.71
N PHE A 38 -0.07 1.25 8.60
CA PHE A 38 -1.08 2.28 8.32
C PHE A 38 -2.42 1.67 7.88
N ALA A 39 -2.42 0.55 7.16
CA ALA A 39 -3.65 -0.14 6.79
C ALA A 39 -4.44 -0.60 8.03
N VAL A 40 -3.78 -1.23 9.00
CA VAL A 40 -4.41 -1.63 10.27
C VAL A 40 -4.85 -0.42 11.08
N LEU A 41 -4.01 0.61 11.18
CA LEU A 41 -4.35 1.83 11.91
C LEU A 41 -5.63 2.49 11.36
N PHE A 42 -5.69 2.72 10.05
CA PHE A 42 -6.86 3.33 9.44
C PHE A 42 -8.10 2.45 9.50
N ALA A 43 -7.93 1.14 9.33
CA ALA A 43 -9.04 0.21 9.46
C ALA A 43 -9.64 0.19 10.87
N LEU A 44 -8.81 0.19 11.90
CA LEU A 44 -9.28 0.24 13.30
C LEU A 44 -9.98 1.58 13.63
N MET A 45 -9.46 2.70 13.11
CA MET A 45 -10.03 4.03 13.37
C MET A 45 -11.33 4.29 12.62
N LEU A 46 -11.40 3.90 11.34
CA LEU A 46 -12.52 4.25 10.45
C LEU A 46 -13.58 3.15 10.35
N ALA A 47 -13.18 1.90 10.61
CA ALA A 47 -13.91 0.71 10.22
C ALA A 47 -13.83 -0.42 11.28
N PRO A 48 -13.96 -0.15 12.59
CA PRO A 48 -13.63 -1.12 13.64
C PRO A 48 -14.40 -2.46 13.52
N HIS A 49 -15.70 -2.40 13.16
CA HIS A 49 -16.54 -3.60 12.98
C HIS A 49 -16.20 -4.42 11.72
N PHE A 50 -15.37 -3.90 10.81
CA PHE A 50 -14.96 -4.55 9.56
C PHE A 50 -13.46 -4.31 9.28
N ALA A 51 -12.66 -4.25 10.34
CA ALA A 51 -11.30 -3.76 10.28
C ALA A 51 -10.40 -4.65 9.42
N ALA A 52 -10.49 -5.98 9.54
CA ALA A 52 -9.69 -6.90 8.75
C ALA A 52 -9.90 -6.75 7.22
N PRO A 53 -11.14 -6.82 6.70
CA PRO A 53 -11.40 -6.52 5.29
C PRO A 53 -10.97 -5.11 4.88
N CYS A 54 -11.21 -4.10 5.73
CA CYS A 54 -10.84 -2.71 5.44
C CYS A 54 -9.31 -2.57 5.29
N ALA A 55 -8.54 -3.13 6.22
CA ALA A 55 -7.07 -3.12 6.19
C ALA A 55 -6.56 -3.81 4.92
N PHE A 56 -7.15 -4.94 4.55
CA PHE A 56 -6.73 -5.67 3.36
C PHE A 56 -6.98 -4.83 2.10
N ILE A 57 -8.22 -4.38 1.90
CA ILE A 57 -8.61 -3.64 0.70
C ILE A 57 -7.85 -2.32 0.61
N SER A 58 -7.82 -1.53 1.69
CA SER A 58 -7.15 -0.22 1.69
C SER A 58 -5.64 -0.34 1.59
N GLY A 59 -5.03 -1.31 2.28
CA GLY A 59 -3.59 -1.54 2.23
C GLY A 59 -3.14 -2.01 0.85
N VAL A 60 -3.79 -3.02 0.27
CA VAL A 60 -3.42 -3.55 -1.05
C VAL A 60 -3.66 -2.50 -2.14
N LEU A 61 -4.89 -1.97 -2.24
CA LEU A 61 -5.22 -1.02 -3.32
C LEU A 61 -4.49 0.31 -3.14
N GLY A 62 -4.44 0.83 -1.92
CA GLY A 62 -3.79 2.11 -1.67
C GLY A 62 -2.28 2.06 -1.88
N THR A 63 -1.63 0.95 -1.52
CA THR A 63 -0.20 0.77 -1.80
C THR A 63 0.08 0.60 -3.30
N LEU A 64 -0.67 -0.23 -4.03
CA LEU A 64 -0.49 -0.37 -5.48
C LEU A 64 -0.75 0.94 -6.23
N ILE A 65 -1.83 1.64 -5.91
CA ILE A 65 -2.17 2.89 -6.58
C ILE A 65 -1.15 3.99 -6.19
N GLY A 66 -0.91 4.15 -4.90
CA GLY A 66 -0.06 5.22 -4.37
C GLY A 66 1.41 5.05 -4.73
N ALA A 67 1.98 3.88 -4.43
CA ALA A 67 3.39 3.62 -4.69
C ALA A 67 3.65 3.38 -6.17
N ASP A 68 2.94 2.43 -6.80
CA ASP A 68 3.24 2.05 -8.18
C ASP A 68 2.59 2.97 -9.21
N LEU A 69 1.25 2.91 -9.34
CA LEU A 69 0.50 3.51 -10.46
C LEU A 69 0.80 5.00 -10.63
N LEU A 70 0.79 5.75 -9.54
CA LEU A 70 1.05 7.19 -9.56
C LEU A 70 2.52 7.54 -9.84
N ASN A 71 3.47 6.62 -9.68
CA ASN A 71 4.89 6.86 -9.96
C ASN A 71 5.37 6.30 -11.30
N LEU A 72 4.60 5.45 -11.99
CA LEU A 72 4.97 4.85 -13.28
C LEU A 72 5.55 5.85 -14.29
N LYS A 73 4.88 6.98 -14.51
CA LYS A 73 5.34 8.02 -15.45
C LYS A 73 6.70 8.61 -15.08
N LYS A 74 7.02 8.71 -13.78
CA LYS A 74 8.32 9.22 -13.31
C LYS A 74 9.40 8.16 -13.53
N VAL A 75 9.09 6.90 -13.25
CA VAL A 75 10.07 5.82 -13.40
C VAL A 75 10.45 5.58 -14.86
N GLN A 76 9.47 5.62 -15.77
CA GLN A 76 9.71 5.51 -17.22
C GLN A 76 10.67 6.60 -17.76
N LYS A 77 10.71 7.78 -17.13
CA LYS A 77 11.63 8.87 -17.50
C LYS A 77 13.05 8.69 -16.95
N ILE A 78 13.18 8.06 -15.78
CA ILE A 78 14.44 7.99 -15.02
C ILE A 78 15.23 6.70 -15.35
N SER A 79 14.54 5.60 -15.65
CA SER A 79 15.16 4.30 -15.89
C SER A 79 14.58 3.67 -17.17
N PRO A 80 14.99 4.13 -18.36
CA PRO A 80 14.56 3.52 -19.62
C PRO A 80 15.09 2.08 -19.70
N GLY A 81 14.18 1.09 -19.61
CA GLY A 81 14.52 -0.34 -19.54
C GLY A 81 13.47 -1.16 -18.79
N PHE A 82 13.84 -2.37 -18.33
CA PHE A 82 12.96 -3.21 -17.51
C PHE A 82 12.70 -2.58 -16.15
N LEU A 83 11.42 -2.45 -15.79
CA LEU A 83 10.96 -1.90 -14.52
C LEU A 83 10.32 -3.00 -13.67
N SER A 84 10.81 -3.17 -12.44
CA SER A 84 10.12 -3.95 -11.42
C SER A 84 9.00 -3.10 -10.80
N ILE A 85 7.75 -3.45 -11.11
CA ILE A 85 6.52 -2.87 -10.50
C ILE A 85 6.11 -3.80 -9.37
N GLY A 86 5.80 -3.24 -8.19
CA GLY A 86 5.56 -4.05 -7.00
C GLY A 86 6.83 -4.69 -6.39
N GLY A 87 8.00 -4.51 -7.00
CA GLY A 87 9.29 -4.95 -6.45
C GLY A 87 9.86 -3.98 -5.40
N ALA A 88 11.05 -4.29 -4.87
CA ALA A 88 11.79 -3.43 -3.93
C ALA A 88 11.01 -3.02 -2.65
N GLY A 89 10.24 -3.95 -2.07
CA GLY A 89 9.57 -3.77 -0.77
C GLY A 89 8.07 -3.45 -0.86
N VAL A 90 7.53 -3.14 -2.04
CA VAL A 90 6.08 -2.91 -2.23
C VAL A 90 5.29 -4.21 -2.04
N PHE A 91 5.69 -5.30 -2.73
CA PHE A 91 5.06 -6.62 -2.57
C PHE A 91 5.23 -7.17 -1.15
N ASP A 92 6.40 -7.00 -0.54
CA ASP A 92 6.64 -7.41 0.84
C ASP A 92 5.66 -6.70 1.79
N GLY A 93 5.41 -5.40 1.55
CA GLY A 93 4.41 -4.66 2.31
C GLY A 93 2.98 -5.13 2.06
N ILE A 94 2.61 -5.44 0.81
CA ILE A 94 1.29 -6.00 0.47
C ILE A 94 1.10 -7.38 1.11
N PHE A 95 2.12 -8.22 1.11
CA PHE A 95 2.09 -9.53 1.75
C PHE A 95 1.88 -9.39 3.26
N LEU A 96 2.61 -8.47 3.91
CA LEU A 96 2.44 -8.19 5.33
C LEU A 96 1.08 -7.56 5.64
N VAL A 97 0.51 -6.74 4.75
CA VAL A 97 -0.89 -6.29 4.88
C VAL A 97 -1.83 -7.49 4.93
N GLY A 98 -1.65 -8.45 4.02
CA GLY A 98 -2.43 -9.70 4.02
C GLY A 98 -2.33 -10.47 5.34
N MET A 99 -1.10 -10.64 5.85
CA MET A 99 -0.87 -11.29 7.15
C MET A 99 -1.51 -10.51 8.30
N ALA A 100 -1.32 -9.19 8.35
CA ALA A 100 -1.85 -8.34 9.41
C ALA A 100 -3.39 -8.33 9.39
N SER A 101 -4.00 -8.29 8.21
CA SER A 101 -5.44 -8.40 8.04
C SER A 101 -5.98 -9.76 8.47
N ALA A 102 -5.28 -10.85 8.16
CA ALA A 102 -5.67 -12.18 8.60
C ALA A 102 -5.58 -12.33 10.13
N LEU A 103 -4.53 -11.79 10.75
CA LEU A 103 -4.41 -11.74 12.21
C LEU A 103 -5.54 -10.91 12.82
N LEU A 104 -5.85 -9.74 12.24
CA LEU A 104 -6.93 -8.88 12.68
C LEU A 104 -8.33 -9.51 12.55
N ALA A 105 -8.49 -10.50 11.66
CA ALA A 105 -9.73 -11.26 11.52
C ALA A 105 -9.89 -12.37 12.58
N GLY A 106 -8.77 -12.78 13.20
CA GLY A 106 -8.75 -13.82 14.22
C GLY A 106 -8.97 -13.32 15.65
N PHE A 107 -9.02 -12.01 15.85
CA PHE A 107 -9.38 -11.35 17.11
C PHE A 107 -10.78 -10.74 16.99
#